data_AF-W4LHD3-F1
#
_entry.id   AF-W4LHD3-F1
#
_cell.length_a   1.000
_cell.length_b   1.000
_cell.length_c   1.000
_cell.angle_alpha   90.00
_cell.angle_beta   90.00
_cell.angle_gamma   90.00
#
_symmetry.space_group_name_H-M   'P 1'
#
loop_
_entity.id
_entity.type
_entity.pdbx_description
1 polymer ?
#
loop_
_entity_poly.entity_id
_entity_poly.type
_entity_poly.pdbx_seq_one_letter_code
_entity_poly.pdbx_strand_id
1 'polypeptide(L)'
;MHTIIRCIATVVVLGGLVSCAGLNLPGSSQGAFDAGLGLFNQGKYEGAIPHFVKATEIDPEFGQAYLYLGRSQLNLRRWSDAVAPLRTAYRLSPEETRKEAVQILIDALIGAGGASLAKGDLSESVSLFREAWTLAPESEQVKKPLADALLQSGTQLLSQGKAAEAVSAFQEVTQLAPKNFQAYIGLARSLWQSGNALKALPAAQSALQLAPSSSEALSVFALLNQLQSR
;
A
#
# COMPACT_ATOMS: atom_id res chain seq x y z
N MET A 1 33.44 10.01 -79.75
CA MET A 1 32.13 9.39 -80.02
C MET A 1 32.00 8.16 -79.14
N HIS A 2 30.93 8.12 -78.34
CA HIS A 2 30.34 6.94 -77.68
C HIS A 2 31.08 6.25 -76.53
N THR A 3 30.46 5.76 -75.45
CA THR A 3 29.17 5.98 -74.75
C THR A 3 29.33 5.22 -73.43
N ILE A 4 28.86 5.78 -72.33
CA ILE A 4 28.79 5.18 -71.00
C ILE A 4 27.67 4.11 -70.99
N ILE A 5 27.94 2.86 -70.59
CA ILE A 5 26.91 1.88 -70.19
C ILE A 5 27.38 1.14 -68.92
N ARG A 6 26.67 1.38 -67.82
CA ARG A 6 26.70 0.63 -66.55
C ARG A 6 26.04 -0.74 -66.74
N CYS A 7 26.48 -1.78 -66.00
CA CYS A 7 25.56 -2.76 -65.40
C CYS A 7 26.23 -3.66 -64.35
N ILE A 8 25.78 -3.47 -63.11
CA ILE A 8 25.41 -4.46 -62.08
C ILE A 8 26.52 -5.36 -61.50
N ALA A 9 26.99 -4.95 -60.32
CA ALA A 9 27.66 -5.80 -59.35
C ALA A 9 26.59 -6.50 -58.48
N THR A 10 26.53 -7.82 -58.54
CA THR A 10 25.74 -8.65 -57.63
C THR A 10 26.59 -8.94 -56.39
N VAL A 11 26.48 -8.09 -55.37
CA VAL A 11 27.02 -8.39 -54.03
C VAL A 11 25.97 -9.23 -53.32
N VAL A 12 26.24 -10.53 -53.19
CA VAL A 12 25.51 -11.41 -52.28
C VAL A 12 25.90 -11.00 -50.86
N VAL A 13 25.11 -10.10 -50.26
CA VAL A 13 25.16 -9.86 -48.82
C VAL A 13 24.41 -11.01 -48.15
N LEU A 14 25.17 -11.99 -47.66
CA LEU A 14 24.70 -12.92 -46.64
C LEU A 14 24.39 -12.10 -45.38
N GLY A 15 23.17 -11.58 -45.32
CA GLY A 15 22.58 -10.96 -44.14
C GLY A 15 22.34 -12.02 -43.08
N GLY A 16 23.41 -12.42 -42.40
CA GLY A 16 23.30 -13.10 -41.11
C GLY A 16 22.75 -12.13 -40.09
N LEU A 17 21.43 -12.10 -39.94
CA LEU A 17 20.78 -11.58 -38.74
C LEU A 17 21.15 -12.53 -37.59
N VAL A 18 22.31 -12.29 -36.99
CA VAL A 18 22.61 -12.79 -35.66
C VAL A 18 21.64 -12.06 -34.75
N SER A 19 20.52 -12.73 -34.45
CA SER A 19 19.69 -12.40 -33.31
C SER A 19 20.60 -12.41 -32.09
N CYS A 20 20.91 -11.24 -31.52
CA CYS A 20 21.57 -11.10 -30.23
C CYS A 20 20.64 -11.52 -29.08
N ALA A 21 19.93 -12.64 -29.24
CA ALA A 21 19.21 -13.29 -28.17
C ALA A 21 20.23 -14.03 -27.30
N GLY A 22 20.57 -13.44 -26.16
CA GLY A 22 21.16 -14.19 -25.03
C GLY A 22 22.64 -13.98 -24.72
N LEU A 23 23.30 -12.93 -25.22
CA LEU A 23 24.61 -12.57 -24.69
C LEU A 23 24.43 -11.90 -23.33
N ASN A 24 24.53 -12.69 -22.25
CA ASN A 24 24.58 -12.22 -20.88
C ASN A 24 25.90 -11.48 -20.66
N LEU A 25 25.95 -10.22 -21.10
CA LEU A 25 27.14 -9.38 -20.99
C LEU A 25 27.34 -9.02 -19.50
N PRO A 26 28.54 -9.22 -18.93
CA PRO A 26 28.88 -8.70 -17.61
C PRO A 26 28.63 -7.19 -17.59
N GLY A 27 27.63 -6.74 -16.84
CA GLY A 27 27.20 -5.33 -16.79
C GLY A 27 25.88 -4.99 -17.49
N SER A 28 25.18 -5.97 -18.06
CA SER A 28 23.78 -5.79 -18.51
C SER A 28 22.79 -5.81 -17.34
N SER A 29 21.59 -5.23 -17.53
CA SER A 29 20.51 -5.30 -16.54
C SER A 29 20.11 -6.75 -16.25
N GLN A 30 20.01 -7.59 -17.30
CA GLN A 30 19.74 -9.02 -17.18
C GLN A 30 20.84 -9.75 -16.38
N GLY A 31 22.11 -9.49 -16.66
CA GLY A 31 23.21 -10.13 -15.92
C GLY A 31 23.26 -9.74 -14.44
N ALA A 32 22.98 -8.48 -14.12
CA ALA A 32 22.81 -8.04 -12.74
C ALA A 32 21.62 -8.74 -12.08
N PHE A 33 20.48 -8.84 -12.77
CA PHE A 33 19.30 -9.54 -12.28
C PHE A 33 19.58 -11.03 -12.02
N ASP A 34 20.23 -11.74 -12.94
CA ASP A 34 20.54 -13.17 -12.82
C ASP A 34 21.46 -13.44 -11.61
N ALA A 35 22.45 -12.58 -11.37
CA ALA A 35 23.31 -12.65 -10.19
C ALA A 35 22.51 -12.47 -8.88
N GLY A 36 21.60 -11.49 -8.84
CA GLY A 36 20.69 -11.28 -7.73
C GLY A 36 19.76 -12.47 -7.51
N LEU A 37 19.21 -13.04 -8.59
CA LEU A 37 18.32 -14.20 -8.55
C LEU A 37 19.04 -15.44 -8.01
N GLY A 38 20.31 -15.63 -8.36
CA GLY A 38 21.13 -16.71 -7.81
C GLY A 38 21.29 -16.63 -6.29
N LEU A 39 21.47 -15.43 -5.73
CA LEU A 39 21.52 -15.20 -4.28
C LEU A 39 20.13 -15.33 -3.64
N PHE A 40 19.09 -14.81 -4.28
CA PHE A 40 17.71 -14.90 -3.82
C PHE A 40 17.26 -16.36 -3.64
N ASN A 41 17.54 -17.21 -4.63
CA ASN A 41 17.20 -18.64 -4.59
C ASN A 41 17.95 -19.42 -3.50
N GLN A 42 19.07 -18.87 -3.01
CA GLN A 42 19.81 -19.41 -1.86
C GLN A 42 19.30 -18.84 -0.51
N GLY A 43 18.26 -18.01 -0.52
CA GLY A 43 17.77 -17.29 0.67
C GLY A 43 18.68 -16.15 1.14
N LYS A 44 19.69 -15.77 0.34
CA LYS A 44 20.65 -14.69 0.67
C LYS A 44 20.09 -13.33 0.24
N TYR A 45 18.95 -12.95 0.80
CA TYR A 45 18.20 -11.75 0.39
C TYR A 45 19.01 -10.47 0.54
N GLU A 46 19.76 -10.30 1.63
CA GLU A 46 20.61 -9.12 1.87
C GLU A 46 21.64 -8.95 0.75
N GLY A 47 22.29 -10.04 0.34
CA GLY A 47 23.27 -10.04 -0.74
C GLY A 47 22.64 -9.85 -2.12
N ALA A 48 21.38 -10.24 -2.32
CA ALA A 48 20.69 -10.12 -3.60
C ALA A 48 20.28 -8.67 -3.93
N ILE A 49 19.94 -7.86 -2.91
CA ILE A 49 19.49 -6.47 -3.05
C ILE A 49 20.39 -5.61 -3.96
N PRO A 50 21.72 -5.50 -3.74
CA PRO A 50 22.56 -4.64 -4.57
C PRO A 50 22.57 -5.04 -6.05
N HIS A 51 22.38 -6.33 -6.35
CA HIS A 51 22.27 -6.80 -7.73
C HIS A 51 20.95 -6.40 -8.39
N PHE A 52 19.83 -6.50 -7.67
CA PHE A 52 18.55 -6.02 -8.19
C PHE A 52 18.52 -4.49 -8.33
N VAL A 53 19.06 -3.74 -7.37
CA VAL A 53 19.25 -2.29 -7.50
C VAL A 53 20.06 -1.97 -8.76
N LYS A 54 21.18 -2.67 -8.97
CA LYS A 54 22.00 -2.45 -10.16
C LYS A 54 21.25 -2.72 -11.46
N ALA A 55 20.43 -3.77 -11.50
CA ALA A 55 19.58 -4.06 -12.65
C ALA A 55 18.58 -2.92 -12.93
N THR A 56 17.96 -2.34 -11.89
CA THR A 56 17.03 -1.20 -12.02
C THR A 56 17.70 0.11 -12.41
N GLU A 57 18.97 0.32 -12.05
CA GLU A 57 19.75 1.48 -12.49
C GLU A 57 20.11 1.41 -13.97
N ILE A 58 20.41 0.21 -14.47
CA ILE A 58 20.77 -0.03 -15.88
C ILE A 58 19.52 0.05 -16.76
N ASP A 59 18.42 -0.54 -16.32
CA ASP A 59 17.14 -0.54 -17.02
C ASP A 59 15.99 -0.18 -16.06
N PRO A 60 15.56 1.10 -16.06
CA PRO A 60 14.46 1.57 -15.21
C PRO A 60 13.09 0.96 -15.51
N GLU A 61 12.90 0.28 -16.64
CA GLU A 61 11.65 -0.38 -17.03
C GLU A 61 11.70 -1.90 -16.78
N PHE A 62 12.76 -2.40 -16.13
CA PHE A 62 12.90 -3.82 -15.81
C PHE A 62 12.05 -4.24 -14.59
N GLY A 63 10.74 -4.42 -14.82
CA GLY A 63 9.76 -4.70 -13.76
C GLY A 63 10.08 -5.91 -12.87
N GLN A 64 10.70 -6.97 -13.41
CA GLN A 64 11.12 -8.13 -12.62
C GLN A 64 12.21 -7.80 -11.60
N ALA A 65 13.16 -6.93 -11.94
CA ALA A 65 14.20 -6.51 -10.99
C ALA A 65 13.59 -5.77 -9.79
N TYR A 66 12.62 -4.89 -10.03
CA TYR A 66 11.86 -4.24 -8.96
C TYR A 66 11.05 -5.24 -8.11
N LEU A 67 10.41 -6.22 -8.75
CA LEU A 67 9.64 -7.25 -8.04
C LEU A 67 10.54 -8.03 -7.08
N TYR A 68 11.70 -8.49 -7.55
CA TYR A 68 12.63 -9.27 -6.73
C TYR A 68 13.39 -8.42 -5.70
N LEU A 69 13.64 -7.14 -5.97
CA LEU A 69 14.12 -6.18 -4.97
C LEU A 69 13.14 -6.09 -3.80
N GLY A 70 11.86 -5.83 -4.11
CA GLY A 70 10.80 -5.78 -3.12
C GLY A 70 10.63 -7.09 -2.35
N ARG A 71 10.60 -8.24 -3.04
CA ARG A 71 10.53 -9.57 -2.39
C ARG A 71 11.71 -9.81 -1.46
N SER A 72 12.92 -9.39 -1.83
CA SER A 72 14.09 -9.53 -0.97
C SER A 72 13.93 -8.72 0.32
N GLN A 73 13.46 -7.48 0.22
CA GLN A 73 13.18 -6.62 1.37
C GLN A 73 12.06 -7.18 2.26
N LEU A 74 11.00 -7.76 1.68
CA LEU A 74 9.94 -8.43 2.45
C LEU A 74 10.44 -9.64 3.24
N ASN A 75 11.29 -10.48 2.64
CA ASN A 75 11.86 -11.62 3.35
C ASN A 75 12.75 -11.18 4.53
N LEU A 76 13.33 -9.98 4.45
CA LEU A 76 14.08 -9.35 5.53
C LEU A 76 13.19 -8.56 6.52
N ARG A 77 11.87 -8.59 6.33
CA ARG A 77 10.88 -7.78 7.07
C ARG A 77 11.11 -6.27 7.01
N ARG A 78 11.81 -5.81 5.97
CA ARG A 78 11.97 -4.39 5.63
C ARG A 78 10.75 -3.91 4.86
N TRP A 79 9.59 -3.96 5.52
CA TRP A 79 8.28 -3.76 4.88
C TRP A 79 8.19 -2.40 4.19
N SER A 80 8.61 -1.32 4.87
CA SER A 80 8.59 0.04 4.33
C SER A 80 9.47 0.18 3.08
N ASP A 81 10.68 -0.39 3.10
CA ASP A 81 11.61 -0.32 1.97
C ASP A 81 11.08 -1.08 0.74
N ALA A 82 10.28 -2.13 0.96
CA ALA A 82 9.69 -2.95 -0.10
C ALA A 82 8.58 -2.24 -0.90
N VAL A 83 7.89 -1.26 -0.30
CA VAL A 83 6.69 -0.65 -0.92
C VAL A 83 7.02 0.05 -2.24
N ALA A 84 8.03 0.92 -2.26
CA ALA A 84 8.38 1.70 -3.45
C ALA A 84 8.76 0.83 -4.67
N PRO A 85 9.70 -0.14 -4.57
CA PRO A 85 10.01 -1.01 -5.69
C PRO A 85 8.80 -1.86 -6.11
N LEU A 86 7.96 -2.34 -5.18
CA LEU A 86 6.78 -3.13 -5.54
C LEU A 86 5.70 -2.30 -6.26
N ARG A 87 5.52 -1.02 -5.91
CA ARG A 87 4.67 -0.10 -6.69
C ARG A 87 5.16 0.03 -8.13
N THR A 88 6.48 0.18 -8.32
CA THR A 88 7.09 0.23 -9.65
C THR A 88 6.93 -1.09 -10.39
N ALA A 89 7.16 -2.23 -9.73
CA ALA A 89 6.94 -3.55 -10.31
C ALA A 89 5.50 -3.70 -10.79
N TYR A 90 4.51 -3.38 -9.94
CA TYR A 90 3.09 -3.42 -10.29
C TYR A 90 2.74 -2.54 -11.49
N ARG A 91 3.28 -1.32 -11.57
CA ARG A 91 3.11 -0.41 -12.72
C ARG A 91 3.67 -1.00 -14.01
N LEU A 92 4.81 -1.67 -13.94
CA LEU A 92 5.52 -2.22 -15.09
C LEU A 92 5.05 -3.63 -15.49
N SER A 93 4.32 -4.34 -14.62
CA SER A 93 3.88 -5.71 -14.89
C SER A 93 2.85 -5.77 -16.04
N PRO A 94 3.06 -6.67 -17.02
CA PRO A 94 2.02 -7.09 -17.95
C PRO A 94 0.76 -7.57 -17.21
N GLU A 95 -0.42 -7.39 -17.80
CA GLU A 95 -1.73 -7.76 -17.21
C GLU A 95 -1.73 -9.17 -16.58
N GLU A 96 -1.12 -10.14 -17.27
CA GLU A 96 -1.10 -11.55 -16.90
C GLU A 96 -0.30 -11.81 -15.61
N THR A 97 0.72 -10.99 -15.35
CA THR A 97 1.62 -11.12 -14.18
C THR A 97 1.38 -10.05 -13.12
N ARG A 98 0.59 -9.01 -13.44
CA ARG A 98 0.24 -7.91 -12.54
C ARG A 98 -0.44 -8.41 -11.27
N LYS A 99 -1.20 -9.50 -11.36
CA LYS A 99 -1.82 -10.15 -10.20
C LYS A 99 -0.78 -10.64 -9.18
N GLU A 100 0.37 -11.12 -9.61
CA GLU A 100 1.44 -11.52 -8.68
C GLU A 100 2.04 -10.29 -7.98
N ALA A 101 2.39 -9.27 -8.76
CA ALA A 101 2.97 -8.03 -8.23
C ALA A 101 2.05 -7.31 -7.24
N VAL A 102 0.74 -7.25 -7.52
CA VAL A 102 -0.22 -6.58 -6.63
C VAL A 102 -0.38 -7.31 -5.30
N GLN A 103 -0.36 -8.64 -5.28
CA GLN A 103 -0.48 -9.40 -4.02
C GLN A 103 0.73 -9.13 -3.12
N ILE A 104 1.93 -9.15 -3.70
CA ILE A 104 3.17 -8.88 -2.95
C ILE A 104 3.20 -7.41 -2.48
N LEU A 105 2.71 -6.47 -3.29
CA LEU A 105 2.56 -5.07 -2.88
C LEU A 105 1.57 -4.92 -1.72
N ILE A 106 0.42 -5.60 -1.75
CA ILE A 106 -0.56 -5.58 -0.64
C ILE A 106 0.10 -6.08 0.65
N ASP A 107 0.85 -7.18 0.61
CA ASP A 107 1.58 -7.70 1.78
C ASP A 107 2.59 -6.67 2.32
N ALA A 108 3.32 -6.00 1.43
CA ALA A 108 4.25 -4.94 1.79
C ALA A 108 3.55 -3.76 2.47
N LEU A 109 2.42 -3.30 1.91
CA LEU A 109 1.61 -2.20 2.43
C LEU A 109 1.03 -2.54 3.81
N ILE A 110 0.53 -3.76 4.00
CA ILE A 110 0.03 -4.22 5.31
C ILE A 110 1.17 -4.26 6.33
N GLY A 111 2.31 -4.84 5.97
CA GLY A 111 3.48 -4.94 6.86
C GLY A 111 4.03 -3.56 7.23
N ALA A 112 4.13 -2.65 6.26
CA ALA A 112 4.59 -1.29 6.47
C ALA A 112 3.58 -0.50 7.31
N GLY A 113 2.28 -0.59 6.99
CA GLY A 113 1.22 0.06 7.74
C GLY A 113 1.17 -0.38 9.21
N GLY A 114 1.40 -1.67 9.48
CA GLY A 114 1.53 -2.20 10.83
C GLY A 114 2.78 -1.71 11.56
N ALA A 115 3.91 -1.61 10.85
CA ALA A 115 5.15 -1.07 11.43
C ALA A 115 5.02 0.43 11.77
N SER A 116 4.38 1.23 10.91
CA SER A 116 4.10 2.65 11.16
C SER A 116 3.12 2.82 12.31
N LEU A 117 2.08 1.97 12.41
CA LEU A 117 1.15 1.95 13.54
C LEU A 117 1.87 1.71 14.86
N ALA A 118 2.78 0.72 14.90
CA ALA A 118 3.55 0.40 16.10
C ALA A 118 4.50 1.53 16.53
N LYS A 119 4.96 2.36 15.59
CA LYS A 119 5.75 3.57 15.86
C LYS A 119 4.90 4.77 16.28
N GLY A 120 3.57 4.67 16.18
CA GLY A 120 2.64 5.77 16.43
C GLY A 120 2.50 6.74 15.25
N ASP A 121 3.04 6.42 14.08
CA ASP A 121 2.79 7.19 12.86
C ASP A 121 1.44 6.78 12.25
N LEU A 122 0.38 7.31 12.87
CA LEU A 122 -1.00 7.01 12.50
C LEU A 122 -1.34 7.53 11.10
N SER A 123 -0.72 8.63 10.66
CA SER A 123 -0.99 9.19 9.33
C SER A 123 -0.42 8.30 8.23
N GLU A 124 0.83 7.88 8.37
CA GLU A 124 1.45 6.97 7.41
C GLU A 124 0.73 5.61 7.44
N SER A 125 0.43 5.09 8.62
CA SER A 125 -0.29 3.82 8.79
C SER A 125 -1.64 3.80 8.06
N VAL A 126 -2.47 4.83 8.28
CA VAL A 126 -3.78 4.95 7.60
C VAL A 126 -3.59 5.05 6.08
N SER A 127 -2.60 5.81 5.61
CA SER A 127 -2.32 5.93 4.16
C SER A 127 -1.96 4.58 3.53
N LEU A 128 -1.09 3.81 4.17
CA LEU A 128 -0.63 2.51 3.66
C LEU A 128 -1.75 1.48 3.66
N PHE A 129 -2.52 1.38 4.74
CA PHE A 129 -3.68 0.48 4.80
C PHE A 129 -4.79 0.90 3.81
N ARG A 130 -4.99 2.20 3.59
CA ARG A 130 -5.96 2.69 2.62
C ARG A 130 -5.57 2.33 1.19
N GLU A 131 -4.29 2.44 0.84
CA GLU A 131 -3.81 1.98 -0.46
C GLU A 131 -4.00 0.47 -0.64
N ALA A 132 -3.66 -0.33 0.37
CA ALA A 132 -3.92 -1.77 0.35
C ALA A 132 -5.42 -2.07 0.17
N TRP A 133 -6.30 -1.26 0.78
CA TRP A 133 -7.75 -1.41 0.67
C TRP A 133 -8.24 -1.04 -0.72
N THR A 134 -7.68 -0.01 -1.34
CA THR A 134 -7.97 0.34 -2.75
C THR A 134 -7.59 -0.79 -3.71
N LEU A 135 -6.50 -1.50 -3.42
CA LEU A 135 -6.06 -2.65 -4.23
C LEU A 135 -6.85 -3.93 -3.96
N ALA A 136 -7.39 -4.10 -2.75
CA ALA A 136 -8.17 -5.26 -2.34
C ALA A 136 -9.35 -4.90 -1.42
N PRO A 137 -10.42 -4.27 -1.95
CA PRO A 137 -11.53 -3.71 -1.17
C PRO A 137 -12.46 -4.76 -0.55
N GLU A 138 -12.25 -6.04 -0.85
CA GLU A 138 -13.00 -7.15 -0.23
C GLU A 138 -12.14 -7.94 0.76
N SER A 139 -10.87 -7.55 0.95
CA SER A 139 -9.94 -8.28 1.82
C SER A 139 -10.16 -7.91 3.29
N GLU A 140 -10.68 -8.85 4.06
CA GLU A 140 -10.81 -8.71 5.52
C GLU A 140 -9.44 -8.51 6.20
N GLN A 141 -8.37 -9.05 5.60
CA GLN A 141 -6.99 -8.88 6.07
C GLN A 141 -6.54 -7.41 6.05
N VAL A 142 -7.11 -6.58 5.17
CA VAL A 142 -6.82 -5.14 5.08
C VAL A 142 -7.86 -4.31 5.82
N LYS A 143 -9.13 -4.71 5.72
CA LYS A 143 -10.27 -3.99 6.29
C LYS A 143 -10.12 -3.69 7.77
N LYS A 144 -9.77 -4.72 8.54
CA LYS A 144 -9.66 -4.61 10.00
C LYS A 144 -8.48 -3.72 10.42
N PRO A 145 -7.24 -3.91 9.94
CA PRO A 145 -6.13 -3.00 10.25
C PRO A 145 -6.41 -1.54 9.87
N LEU A 146 -7.08 -1.28 8.73
CA LEU A 146 -7.47 0.08 8.35
C LEU A 146 -8.44 0.69 9.38
N ALA A 147 -9.48 -0.06 9.77
CA ALA A 147 -10.43 0.39 10.78
C ALA A 147 -9.76 0.64 12.13
N ASP A 148 -8.82 -0.22 12.54
CA ASP A 148 -8.08 -0.07 13.80
C ASP A 148 -7.16 1.17 13.77
N ALA A 149 -6.44 1.40 12.66
CA ALA A 149 -5.58 2.56 12.48
C ALA A 149 -6.39 3.88 12.45
N LEU A 150 -7.54 3.89 11.78
CA LEU A 150 -8.47 5.02 11.77
C LEU A 150 -9.07 5.31 13.14
N LEU A 151 -9.41 4.27 13.91
CA LEU A 151 -9.92 4.42 15.28
C LEU A 151 -8.88 5.08 16.19
N GLN A 152 -7.62 4.64 16.11
CA GLN A 152 -6.51 5.23 16.87
C GLN A 152 -6.24 6.67 16.41
N SER A 153 -6.24 6.93 15.10
CA SER A 153 -6.08 8.27 14.53
C SER A 153 -7.18 9.22 14.99
N GLY A 154 -8.45 8.81 14.93
CA GLY A 154 -9.59 9.58 15.42
C GLY A 154 -9.49 9.88 16.92
N THR A 155 -9.05 8.90 17.71
CA THR A 155 -8.83 9.08 19.16
C THR A 155 -7.73 10.09 19.45
N GLN A 156 -6.63 10.04 18.70
CA GLN A 156 -5.52 10.98 18.82
C GLN A 156 -5.90 12.40 18.34
N LEU A 157 -6.67 12.53 17.28
CA LEU A 157 -7.19 13.82 16.83
C LEU A 157 -8.11 14.44 17.88
N LEU A 158 -8.96 13.61 18.51
CA LEU A 158 -9.85 14.06 19.57
C LEU A 158 -9.07 14.53 20.81
N SER A 159 -8.00 13.82 21.21
CA SER A 159 -7.14 14.23 22.33
C SER A 159 -6.40 15.55 22.06
N GLN A 160 -6.13 15.85 20.79
CA GLN A 160 -5.55 17.12 20.34
C GLN A 160 -6.59 18.24 20.18
N GLY A 161 -7.87 17.99 20.47
CA GLY A 161 -8.95 18.95 20.28
C GLY A 161 -9.36 19.16 18.82
N LYS A 162 -8.82 18.38 17.88
CA LYS A 162 -9.15 18.40 16.45
C LYS A 162 -10.42 17.61 16.16
N ALA A 163 -11.51 17.97 16.84
CA ALA A 163 -12.75 17.23 16.81
C ALA A 163 -13.36 17.10 15.41
N ALA A 164 -13.25 18.14 14.57
CA ALA A 164 -13.76 18.10 13.21
C ALA A 164 -13.05 17.04 12.33
N GLU A 165 -11.74 16.93 12.45
CA GLU A 165 -10.95 15.89 11.74
C GLU A 165 -11.26 14.49 12.28
N ALA A 166 -11.43 14.38 13.61
CA ALA A 166 -11.79 13.11 14.26
C ALA A 166 -13.15 12.57 13.80
N VAL A 167 -14.13 13.44 13.49
CA VAL A 167 -15.43 13.02 12.94
C VAL A 167 -15.24 12.18 11.68
N SER A 168 -14.42 12.64 10.72
CA SER A 168 -14.19 11.92 9.47
C SER A 168 -13.55 10.55 9.70
N ALA A 169 -12.55 10.47 10.58
CA ALA A 169 -11.91 9.20 10.92
C ALA A 169 -12.90 8.20 11.54
N PHE A 170 -13.67 8.60 12.55
CA PHE A 170 -14.64 7.71 13.18
C PHE A 170 -15.80 7.33 12.24
N GLN A 171 -16.26 8.23 11.37
CA GLN A 171 -17.27 7.91 10.36
C GLN A 171 -16.80 6.79 9.44
N GLU A 172 -15.56 6.85 8.95
CA GLU A 172 -14.99 5.80 8.11
C GLU A 172 -14.91 4.47 8.87
N VAL A 173 -14.54 4.48 10.16
CA VAL A 173 -14.57 3.26 10.99
C VAL A 173 -15.99 2.71 11.11
N THR A 174 -17.03 3.53 11.26
CA THR A 174 -18.42 3.02 11.31
C THR A 174 -18.88 2.39 10.00
N GLN A 175 -18.30 2.79 8.85
CA GLN A 175 -18.57 2.17 7.56
C GLN A 175 -17.81 0.86 7.39
N LEU A 176 -16.53 0.84 7.77
CA LEU A 176 -15.67 -0.35 7.68
C LEU A 176 -16.07 -1.41 8.72
N ALA A 177 -16.33 -1.01 9.96
CA ALA A 177 -16.68 -1.87 11.07
C ALA A 177 -17.97 -1.41 11.77
N PRO A 178 -19.17 -1.65 11.18
CA PRO A 178 -20.45 -1.19 11.72
C PRO A 178 -20.83 -1.72 13.11
N LYS A 179 -20.11 -2.73 13.61
CA LYS A 179 -20.29 -3.29 14.97
C LYS A 179 -19.29 -2.74 15.99
N ASN A 180 -18.42 -1.81 15.59
CA ASN A 180 -17.43 -1.21 16.47
C ASN A 180 -18.06 -0.07 17.28
N PHE A 181 -18.57 -0.39 18.48
CA PHE A 181 -19.21 0.60 19.35
C PHE A 181 -18.26 1.73 19.79
N GLN A 182 -16.94 1.48 19.87
CA GLN A 182 -15.95 2.50 20.21
C GLN A 182 -15.85 3.59 19.13
N ALA A 183 -16.02 3.23 17.86
CA ALA A 183 -16.12 4.20 16.78
C ALA A 183 -17.33 5.13 16.93
N TYR A 184 -18.47 4.59 17.34
CA TYR A 184 -19.68 5.38 17.60
C TYR A 184 -19.54 6.30 18.82
N ILE A 185 -18.85 5.85 19.88
CA ILE A 185 -18.50 6.69 21.04
C ILE A 185 -17.61 7.86 20.58
N GLY A 186 -16.53 7.55 19.86
CA GLY A 186 -15.61 8.54 19.32
C GLY A 186 -16.31 9.55 18.40
N LEU A 187 -17.19 9.05 17.52
CA LEU A 187 -17.99 9.87 16.62
C LEU A 187 -18.93 10.81 17.39
N ALA A 188 -19.66 10.30 18.38
CA ALA A 188 -20.57 11.11 19.20
C ALA A 188 -19.83 12.25 19.92
N ARG A 189 -18.68 11.95 20.53
CA ARG A 189 -17.84 12.94 21.20
C ARG A 189 -17.29 13.99 20.23
N SER A 190 -16.80 13.54 19.06
CA SER A 190 -16.23 14.41 18.03
C SER A 190 -17.30 15.33 17.43
N LEU A 191 -18.50 14.82 17.18
CA LEU A 191 -19.63 15.61 16.70
C LEU A 191 -20.08 16.65 17.71
N TRP A 192 -20.13 16.28 19.00
CA TRP A 192 -20.44 17.22 20.06
C TRP A 192 -19.41 18.35 20.16
N GLN A 193 -18.12 18.01 20.23
CA GLN A 193 -17.04 18.99 20.36
C GLN A 193 -16.89 19.89 19.13
N SER A 194 -17.25 19.41 17.94
CA SER A 194 -17.27 20.20 16.70
C SER A 194 -18.55 21.03 16.51
N GLY A 195 -19.47 21.04 17.49
CA GLY A 195 -20.72 21.82 17.45
C GLY A 195 -21.87 21.16 16.69
N ASN A 196 -21.69 19.93 16.20
CA ASN A 196 -22.69 19.18 15.45
C ASN A 196 -23.61 18.35 16.37
N ALA A 197 -24.21 18.99 17.37
CA ALA A 197 -25.01 18.33 18.42
C ALA A 197 -26.17 17.48 17.88
N LEU A 198 -26.78 17.88 16.76
CA LEU A 198 -27.90 17.16 16.13
C LEU A 198 -27.51 15.73 15.69
N LYS A 199 -26.25 15.53 15.27
CA LYS A 199 -25.77 14.21 14.83
C LYS A 199 -25.10 13.41 15.96
N ALA A 200 -24.74 14.07 17.07
CA ALA A 200 -24.04 13.44 18.18
C ALA A 200 -24.92 12.42 18.92
N LEU A 201 -26.18 12.75 19.21
CA LEU A 201 -27.08 11.86 19.96
C LEU A 201 -27.38 10.54 19.20
N PRO A 202 -27.70 10.55 17.89
CA PRO A 202 -27.86 9.30 17.12
C PRO A 202 -26.62 8.39 17.14
N ALA A 203 -25.41 8.98 17.10
CA ALA A 203 -24.17 8.22 17.21
C ALA A 203 -24.03 7.57 18.60
N ALA A 204 -24.34 8.29 19.67
CA ALA A 204 -24.33 7.75 21.03
C ALA A 204 -25.39 6.66 21.25
N GLN A 205 -26.57 6.80 20.65
CA GLN A 205 -27.60 5.75 20.65
C GLN A 205 -27.10 4.48 19.98
N SER A 206 -26.43 4.61 18.83
CA SER A 206 -25.85 3.47 18.12
C SER A 206 -24.78 2.76 18.97
N ALA A 207 -23.91 3.54 19.64
CA ALA A 207 -22.94 2.98 20.59
C ALA A 207 -23.62 2.18 21.72
N LEU A 208 -24.68 2.74 22.32
CA LEU A 208 -25.41 2.10 23.40
C LEU A 208 -26.18 0.85 22.94
N GLN A 209 -26.74 0.85 21.74
CA GLN A 209 -27.40 -0.33 21.16
C GLN A 209 -26.40 -1.47 20.94
N LEU A 210 -25.19 -1.16 20.45
CA LEU A 210 -24.14 -2.15 20.23
C LEU A 210 -23.50 -2.66 21.52
N ALA A 211 -23.44 -1.82 22.57
CA ALA A 211 -22.87 -2.17 23.87
C ALA A 211 -23.70 -1.61 25.04
N PRO A 212 -24.87 -2.22 25.36
CA PRO A 212 -25.79 -1.71 26.39
C PRO A 212 -25.21 -1.66 27.81
N SER A 213 -24.24 -2.52 28.10
CA SER A 213 -23.54 -2.59 29.40
C SER A 213 -22.27 -1.73 29.46
N SER A 214 -21.90 -1.06 28.37
CA SER A 214 -20.73 -0.18 28.37
C SER A 214 -21.02 1.09 29.18
N SER A 215 -20.32 1.24 30.30
CA SER A 215 -20.39 2.45 31.14
C SER A 215 -20.04 3.70 30.34
N GLU A 216 -19.13 3.58 29.39
CA GLU A 216 -18.72 4.67 28.50
C GLU A 216 -19.83 5.08 27.54
N ALA A 217 -20.49 4.09 26.88
CA ALA A 217 -21.60 4.36 25.97
C ALA A 217 -22.80 4.97 26.72
N LEU A 218 -23.14 4.43 27.89
CA LEU A 218 -24.18 4.96 28.77
C LEU A 218 -23.90 6.41 29.16
N SER A 219 -22.66 6.72 29.55
CA SER A 219 -22.26 8.06 29.98
C SER A 219 -22.37 9.08 28.84
N VAL A 220 -21.90 8.74 27.64
CA VAL A 220 -21.97 9.63 26.48
C VAL A 220 -23.42 9.86 26.05
N PHE A 221 -24.24 8.80 26.01
CA PHE A 221 -25.66 8.94 25.70
C PHE A 221 -26.40 9.82 26.72
N ALA A 222 -26.23 9.55 28.01
CA ALA A 222 -26.88 10.31 29.08
C ALA A 222 -26.53 11.80 29.03
N LEU A 223 -25.25 12.13 28.83
CA LEU A 223 -24.78 13.51 28.69
C LEU A 223 -25.45 14.21 27.51
N LEU A 224 -25.43 13.60 26.33
CA LEU A 224 -25.99 14.22 25.12
C LEU A 224 -27.51 14.33 25.17
N ASN A 225 -28.19 13.37 25.79
CA ASN A 225 -29.64 13.40 25.95
C ASN A 225 -30.09 14.51 26.92
N GLN A 226 -29.35 14.71 28.02
CA GLN A 226 -29.64 15.80 28.97
C GLN A 226 -29.47 17.18 28.32
N LEU A 227 -28.48 17.33 27.44
CA LEU A 227 -28.17 18.61 26.78
C LEU A 227 -29.17 18.97 25.67
N GLN A 228 -29.82 17.99 25.02
CA GLN A 228 -30.92 18.27 24.08
C GLN A 228 -32.23 18.67 24.77
N SER A 229 -32.36 18.37 26.06
CA SER A 229 -33.58 18.67 26.83
C SER A 229 -33.57 20.06 27.47
N ARG A 230 -32.56 20.89 27.17
CA ARG A 230 -32.38 22.28 27.62
C ARG A 230 -32.54 23.23 26.46
#